data_AF-A0A7Z9GYZ1-F1
#
_entry.id   AF-A0A7Z9GYZ1-F1
#
_cell.length_a   1.000
_cell.length_b   1.000
_cell.length_c   1.000
_cell.angle_alpha   90.00
_cell.angle_beta   90.00
_cell.angle_gamma   90.00
#
_symmetry.space_group_name_H-M   'P 1'
#
loop_
_entity.id
_entity.type
_entity.pdbx_description
1 polymer ?
#
loop_
_entity_poly.entity_id
_entity_poly.type
_entity_poly.pdbx_seq_one_letter_code
_entity_poly.pdbx_strand_id
1 'polypeptide(L)'
;WKSGRAEEIRQMRERLEQTASDHNLKRGFGGTVDIEFVVQMLQMRHAHQFAEVLVPGTLDAIEALRDAGGLSEQDSKVLYESYVFLRSVESGLRLMNTTARHDLPDDPLELRKLAFLLGASEPQELVEKCRHFRQENRQRFDRIFQEQLTG
;
A
#
# COMPACT_ATOMS: atom_id res chain seq x y z
N TRP A 1 -21.28 5.41 9.49
CA TRP A 1 -20.20 4.42 9.69
C TRP A 1 -20.61 3.42 10.77
N LYS A 2 -20.12 2.16 10.73
CA LYS A 2 -20.33 1.16 11.80
C LYS A 2 -19.06 0.31 11.93
N SER A 3 -18.60 0.03 13.14
CA SER A 3 -17.37 -0.74 13.41
C SER A 3 -17.35 -2.12 12.75
N GLY A 4 -18.51 -2.80 12.65
CA GLY A 4 -18.62 -4.09 11.96
C GLY A 4 -18.18 -4.06 10.48
N ARG A 5 -18.26 -2.89 9.81
CA ARG A 5 -17.74 -2.75 8.44
C ARG A 5 -16.22 -2.74 8.39
N ALA A 6 -15.56 -2.14 9.38
CA ALA A 6 -14.10 -2.13 9.45
C ALA A 6 -13.57 -3.57 9.61
N GLU A 7 -14.26 -4.38 10.40
CA GLU A 7 -13.94 -5.80 10.58
C GLU A 7 -14.13 -6.61 9.29
N GLU A 8 -15.26 -6.44 8.58
CA GLU A 8 -15.49 -7.10 7.28
C GLU A 8 -14.43 -6.73 6.24
N ILE A 9 -14.03 -5.45 6.19
CA ILE A 9 -12.97 -4.95 5.30
C ILE A 9 -11.62 -5.58 5.68
N ARG A 10 -11.28 -5.65 6.97
CA ARG A 10 -10.05 -6.29 7.45
C ARG A 10 -10.01 -7.78 7.08
N GLN A 11 -11.09 -8.51 7.30
CA GLN A 11 -11.18 -9.93 6.93
C GLN A 11 -11.08 -10.15 5.42
N MET A 12 -11.63 -9.25 4.61
CA MET A 12 -11.44 -9.28 3.16
C MET A 12 -9.98 -9.07 2.78
N ARG A 13 -9.30 -8.13 3.44
CA ARG A 13 -7.88 -7.89 3.25
C ARG A 13 -7.04 -9.12 3.64
N GLU A 14 -7.29 -9.73 4.79
CA GLU A 14 -6.56 -10.91 5.26
C GLU A 14 -6.67 -12.10 4.29
N ARG A 15 -7.85 -12.34 3.71
CA ARG A 15 -8.05 -13.38 2.67
C ARG A 15 -7.21 -13.15 1.41
N LEU A 16 -7.00 -11.90 1.01
CA LEU A 16 -6.17 -11.60 -0.16
C LEU A 16 -4.69 -11.91 0.10
N GLU A 17 -4.19 -11.62 1.30
CA GLU A 17 -2.80 -11.89 1.70
C GLU A 17 -2.49 -13.37 1.84
N GLN A 18 -3.43 -14.19 2.32
CA GLN A 18 -3.24 -15.64 2.45
C GLN A 18 -2.85 -16.34 1.12
N THR A 19 -3.17 -15.72 -0.01
CA THR A 19 -2.85 -16.25 -1.35
C THR A 19 -1.64 -15.57 -2.01
N ALA A 20 -0.97 -14.69 -1.27
CA ALA A 20 0.20 -13.95 -1.74
C ALA A 20 1.48 -14.57 -1.17
N SER A 21 2.57 -14.52 -1.94
CA SER A 21 3.89 -14.84 -1.42
C SER A 21 4.39 -13.72 -0.49
N ASP A 22 5.41 -14.02 0.30
CA ASP A 22 6.08 -13.01 1.14
C ASP A 22 6.73 -11.91 0.31
N HIS A 23 7.13 -12.20 -0.93
CA HIS A 23 7.76 -11.27 -1.86
C HIS A 23 6.76 -10.41 -2.64
N ASN A 24 5.46 -10.68 -2.53
CA ASN A 24 4.42 -9.98 -3.27
C ASN A 24 4.20 -8.55 -2.75
N LEU A 25 4.60 -7.56 -3.54
CA LEU A 25 4.54 -6.13 -3.24
C LEU A 25 3.12 -5.54 -3.31
N LYS A 26 2.16 -6.29 -3.85
CA LYS A 26 0.77 -5.83 -4.00
C LYS A 26 -0.11 -6.34 -2.87
N ARG A 27 -0.27 -7.67 -2.77
CA ARG A 27 -1.18 -8.35 -1.84
C ARG A 27 -0.51 -8.87 -0.58
N GLY A 28 0.82 -9.00 -0.58
CA GLY A 28 1.55 -9.48 0.58
C GLY A 28 1.56 -8.47 1.72
N PHE A 29 2.20 -8.86 2.83
CA PHE A 29 2.35 -8.04 4.02
C PHE A 29 2.76 -6.60 3.69
N GLY A 30 1.96 -5.59 4.06
CA GLY A 30 2.30 -4.18 3.84
C GLY A 30 2.35 -3.73 2.38
N GLY A 31 1.83 -4.53 1.44
CA GLY A 31 1.80 -4.21 0.02
C GLY A 31 0.86 -3.05 -0.31
N THR A 32 0.76 -2.69 -1.59
CA THR A 32 -0.11 -1.59 -2.04
C THR A 32 -1.59 -1.78 -1.68
N VAL A 33 -2.04 -3.04 -1.53
CA VAL A 33 -3.42 -3.34 -1.14
C VAL A 33 -3.71 -2.94 0.31
N ASP A 34 -2.72 -2.93 1.21
CA ASP A 34 -2.92 -2.41 2.58
C ASP A 34 -3.26 -0.91 2.53
N ILE A 35 -2.54 -0.16 1.68
CA ILE A 35 -2.78 1.27 1.46
C ILE A 35 -4.17 1.49 0.86
N GLU A 36 -4.51 0.76 -0.20
CA GLU A 36 -5.81 0.86 -0.87
C GLU A 36 -6.97 0.60 0.10
N PHE A 37 -6.85 -0.42 0.95
CA PHE A 37 -7.87 -0.75 1.93
C PHE A 37 -8.01 0.32 3.02
N VAL A 38 -6.91 0.85 3.55
CA VAL A 38 -6.95 1.96 4.52
C VAL A 38 -7.66 3.17 3.91
N VAL A 39 -7.25 3.56 2.70
CA VAL A 39 -7.79 4.74 2.03
C VAL A 39 -9.28 4.58 1.74
N GLN A 40 -9.70 3.46 1.16
CA GLN A 40 -11.11 3.21 0.85
C GLN A 40 -11.97 3.12 2.12
N MET A 41 -11.46 2.49 3.17
CA MET A 41 -12.12 2.40 4.47
C MET A 41 -12.35 3.81 5.05
N LEU A 42 -11.32 4.67 5.04
CA LEU A 42 -11.43 6.06 5.50
C LEU A 42 -12.37 6.88 4.62
N GLN A 43 -12.33 6.72 3.29
CA GLN A 43 -13.30 7.35 2.39
C GLN A 43 -14.73 6.99 2.81
N MET A 44 -15.03 5.71 3.05
CA MET A 44 -16.35 5.27 3.49
C MET A 44 -16.75 5.79 4.88
N ARG A 45 -15.78 6.02 5.78
CA ARG A 45 -16.03 6.61 7.10
C ARG A 45 -16.38 8.09 7.00
N HIS A 46 -15.64 8.84 6.18
CA HIS A 46 -15.72 10.31 6.11
C HIS A 46 -16.70 10.83 5.05
N ALA A 47 -17.09 10.01 4.06
CA ALA A 47 -17.94 10.38 2.92
C ALA A 47 -19.25 11.08 3.28
N HIS A 48 -19.84 10.79 4.44
CA HIS A 48 -21.08 11.44 4.87
C HIS A 48 -20.86 12.91 5.26
N GLN A 49 -19.71 13.23 5.85
CA GLN A 49 -19.39 14.57 6.33
C GLN A 49 -18.61 15.38 5.28
N PHE A 50 -17.75 14.71 4.53
CA PHE A 50 -16.84 15.29 3.55
C PHE A 50 -16.99 14.52 2.24
N ALA A 51 -17.86 14.97 1.35
CA ALA A 51 -18.11 14.29 0.07
C ALA A 51 -16.90 14.36 -0.87
N GLU A 52 -16.05 15.38 -0.70
CA GLU A 52 -14.81 15.62 -1.44
C GLU A 52 -13.78 14.49 -1.26
N VAL A 53 -13.90 13.66 -0.23
CA VAL A 53 -13.00 12.50 -0.05
C VAL A 53 -13.29 11.39 -1.06
N LEU A 54 -14.45 11.38 -1.72
CA LEU A 54 -14.87 10.34 -2.66
C LEU A 54 -14.27 10.54 -4.07
N VAL A 55 -12.95 10.70 -4.15
CA VAL A 55 -12.22 10.78 -5.42
C VAL A 55 -11.72 9.41 -5.87
N PRO A 56 -11.64 9.17 -7.20
CA PRO A 56 -11.00 7.97 -7.72
C PRO A 56 -9.48 8.05 -7.56
N GLY A 57 -8.83 6.89 -7.48
CA GLY A 57 -7.37 6.82 -7.39
C GLY A 57 -6.85 6.97 -5.96
N THR A 58 -5.86 6.15 -5.61
CA THR A 58 -5.36 6.05 -4.23
C THR A 58 -4.61 7.31 -3.79
N LEU A 59 -3.82 7.93 -4.68
CA LEU A 59 -3.03 9.12 -4.33
C LEU A 59 -3.92 10.33 -4.08
N ASP A 60 -4.84 10.62 -4.99
CA ASP A 60 -5.82 11.72 -4.86
C ASP A 60 -6.67 11.52 -3.58
N ALA A 61 -7.07 10.28 -3.29
CA ALA A 61 -7.82 9.96 -2.09
C ALA A 61 -7.01 10.14 -0.80
N ILE A 62 -5.70 9.84 -0.80
CA ILE A 62 -4.81 10.13 0.33
C ILE A 62 -4.78 11.64 0.61
N GLU A 63 -4.59 12.45 -0.43
CA GLU A 63 -4.57 13.91 -0.30
C GLU A 63 -5.91 14.47 0.18
N ALA A 64 -7.02 14.03 -0.42
CA ALA A 64 -8.35 14.47 -0.02
C ALA A 64 -8.69 14.09 1.43
N LEU A 65 -8.29 12.89 1.88
CA LEU A 65 -8.46 12.47 3.27
C LEU A 65 -7.60 13.28 4.24
N ARG A 66 -6.36 13.64 3.87
CA ARG A 66 -5.51 14.53 4.65
C ARG A 66 -6.17 15.90 4.80
N ASP A 67 -6.61 16.49 3.69
CA ASP A 67 -7.19 17.84 3.66
C ASP A 67 -8.50 17.92 4.47
N ALA A 68 -9.29 16.83 4.47
CA ALA A 68 -10.49 16.68 5.30
C ALA A 68 -10.21 16.29 6.76
N GLY A 69 -8.94 16.11 7.15
CA GLY A 69 -8.54 15.67 8.50
C GLY A 69 -8.87 14.22 8.84
N GLY A 70 -9.23 13.40 7.84
CA GLY A 70 -9.45 11.95 7.97
C GLY A 70 -8.15 11.12 7.98
N LEU A 71 -7.02 11.73 7.63
CA LEU A 71 -5.69 11.13 7.70
C LEU A 71 -4.69 12.16 8.22
N SER A 72 -3.74 11.76 9.07
CA SER A 72 -2.71 12.68 9.57
C SER A 72 -1.73 13.07 8.45
N GLU A 73 -1.11 14.25 8.53
CA GLU A 73 -0.07 14.71 7.60
C GLU A 73 1.05 13.65 7.46
N GLN A 74 1.50 13.10 8.59
CA GLN A 74 2.58 12.11 8.63
C GLN A 74 2.17 10.79 7.95
N ASP A 75 0.95 10.31 8.20
CA ASP A 75 0.48 9.07 7.58
C ASP A 75 0.22 9.26 6.08
N SER A 76 -0.36 10.40 5.70
CA SER A 76 -0.57 10.78 4.31
C SER A 76 0.75 10.76 3.55
N LYS A 77 1.77 11.43 4.08
CA LYS A 77 3.09 11.49 3.43
C LYS A 77 3.68 10.10 3.23
N VAL A 78 3.72 9.28 4.28
CA VAL A 78 4.34 7.95 4.20
C VAL A 78 3.56 7.02 3.27
N LEU A 79 2.23 6.99 3.35
CA LEU A 79 1.41 6.16 2.47
C LEU A 79 1.54 6.61 1.01
N TYR A 80 1.60 7.92 0.75
CA TYR A 80 1.80 8.47 -0.59
C TYR A 80 3.15 8.05 -1.17
N GLU A 81 4.25 8.34 -0.46
CA GLU A 81 5.62 8.03 -0.90
C GLU A 81 5.80 6.52 -1.12
N SER A 82 5.27 5.72 -0.20
CA SER A 82 5.27 4.26 -0.27
C SER A 82 4.49 3.73 -1.47
N TYR A 83 3.27 4.25 -1.70
CA TYR A 83 2.45 3.84 -2.84
C TYR A 83 3.15 4.16 -4.16
N VAL A 84 3.65 5.39 -4.34
CA VAL A 84 4.41 5.78 -5.53
C VAL A 84 5.61 4.84 -5.75
N PHE A 85 6.38 4.59 -4.69
CA PHE A 85 7.54 3.72 -4.78
C PHE A 85 7.17 2.29 -5.16
N LEU A 86 6.27 1.62 -4.42
CA LEU A 86 5.90 0.23 -4.71
C LEU A 86 5.27 0.08 -6.10
N ARG A 87 4.45 1.04 -6.54
CA ARG A 87 3.88 1.07 -7.91
C ARG A 87 4.95 1.24 -8.98
N SER A 88 6.03 1.96 -8.70
CA SER A 88 7.19 2.07 -9.60
C SER A 88 7.91 0.72 -9.74
N VAL A 89 8.11 0.00 -8.63
CA VAL A 89 8.72 -1.34 -8.65
C VAL A 89 7.85 -2.33 -9.43
N GLU A 90 6.55 -2.37 -9.17
CA GLU A 90 5.61 -3.20 -9.95
C GLU A 90 5.62 -2.86 -11.43
N SER A 91 5.80 -1.58 -11.78
CA SER A 91 5.88 -1.15 -13.18
C SER A 91 7.18 -1.62 -13.84
N GLY A 92 8.31 -1.57 -13.11
CA GLY A 92 9.58 -2.15 -13.56
C GLY A 92 9.48 -3.66 -13.80
N LEU A 93 8.85 -4.41 -12.88
CA LEU A 93 8.59 -5.85 -13.04
C LEU A 93 7.79 -6.13 -14.31
N ARG A 94 6.73 -5.34 -14.56
CA ARG A 94 5.92 -5.47 -15.79
C ARG A 94 6.73 -5.21 -17.06
N LEU A 95 7.61 -4.20 -17.06
CA LEU A 95 8.47 -3.90 -18.20
C LEU A 95 9.48 -5.01 -18.50
N MET A 96 9.97 -5.69 -17.47
CA MET A 96 10.84 -6.87 -17.62
C MET A 96 10.09 -8.12 -18.09
N ASN A 97 8.76 -8.05 -18.27
CA ASN A 97 7.89 -9.15 -18.68
C ASN A 97 8.04 -10.41 -17.79
N THR A 98 8.22 -10.21 -16.48
CA THR A 98 8.34 -11.33 -15.54
C THR A 98 7.01 -12.07 -15.39
N THR A 99 7.07 -13.40 -15.21
CA THR A 99 5.92 -14.23 -14.89
C THR A 99 5.33 -13.85 -13.52
N ALA A 100 6.15 -13.39 -12.58
CA ALA A 100 5.77 -13.01 -11.22
C ALA A 100 5.68 -11.47 -11.07
N ARG A 101 4.69 -10.86 -11.73
CA ARG A 101 4.58 -9.38 -11.94
C ARG A 101 4.48 -8.51 -10.69
N HIS A 102 4.28 -9.13 -9.53
CA HIS A 102 4.10 -8.45 -8.25
C HIS A 102 5.14 -8.87 -7.21
N ASP A 103 5.99 -9.83 -7.54
CA ASP A 103 6.92 -10.42 -6.59
C ASP A 103 8.31 -9.87 -6.88
N LEU A 104 9.03 -9.50 -5.81
CA LEU A 104 10.46 -9.22 -5.96
C LEU A 104 11.17 -10.47 -6.50
N PRO A 105 12.07 -10.35 -7.50
CA PRO A 105 12.75 -11.51 -8.06
C PRO A 105 13.71 -12.14 -7.04
N ASP A 106 13.69 -13.46 -6.94
CA ASP A 106 14.69 -14.22 -6.16
C ASP A 106 16.01 -14.37 -6.92
N ASP A 107 15.96 -14.35 -8.26
CA ASP A 107 17.17 -14.40 -9.10
C ASP A 107 17.97 -13.09 -8.96
N PRO A 108 19.22 -13.14 -8.47
CA PRO A 108 20.07 -11.96 -8.33
C PRO A 108 20.28 -11.20 -9.64
N LEU A 109 20.27 -11.89 -10.79
CA LEU A 109 20.44 -11.24 -12.09
C LEU A 109 19.20 -10.40 -12.45
N GLU A 110 18.00 -10.94 -12.25
CA GLU A 110 16.75 -10.22 -12.48
C GLU A 110 16.60 -9.06 -11.50
N LEU A 111 16.93 -9.26 -10.22
CA LEU A 111 16.91 -8.16 -9.25
C LEU A 111 17.86 -7.02 -9.64
N ARG A 112 19.05 -7.35 -10.17
CA ARG A 112 19.99 -6.33 -10.67
C ARG A 112 19.47 -5.58 -11.89
N LYS A 113 18.80 -6.26 -12.82
CA LYS A 113 18.13 -5.61 -13.97
C LYS A 113 17.03 -4.66 -13.49
N LEU A 114 16.22 -5.09 -12.52
CA LEU A 114 15.17 -4.27 -11.93
C LEU A 114 15.74 -3.02 -11.25
N ALA A 115 16.79 -3.19 -10.45
CA ALA A 115 17.46 -2.08 -9.77
C ALA A 115 17.99 -1.05 -10.78
N PHE A 116 18.66 -1.52 -11.84
CA PHE A 116 19.14 -0.67 -12.92
C PHE A 116 18.00 0.09 -13.62
N LEU A 117 16.89 -0.59 -13.94
CA LEU A 117 15.73 0.02 -14.59
C LEU A 117 15.09 1.13 -13.74
N LEU A 118 15.12 0.97 -12.41
CA LEU A 118 14.55 1.93 -11.45
C LEU A 118 15.56 2.97 -10.97
N GLY A 119 16.80 2.96 -11.48
CA GLY A 119 17.86 3.90 -11.11
C GLY A 119 18.43 3.70 -9.70
N ALA A 120 18.25 2.53 -9.09
CA ALA A 120 18.89 2.19 -7.83
C ALA A 120 20.36 1.83 -8.06
N SER A 121 21.25 2.26 -7.16
CA SER A 121 22.69 2.02 -7.30
C SER A 121 23.02 0.56 -7.03
N GLU A 122 22.36 -0.03 -6.03
CA GLU A 122 22.56 -1.42 -5.61
C GLU A 122 21.24 -2.18 -5.52
N PRO A 123 21.18 -3.46 -5.94
CA PRO A 123 19.97 -4.29 -5.83
C PRO A 123 19.43 -4.40 -4.41
N GLN A 124 20.32 -4.45 -3.43
CA GLN A 124 19.98 -4.56 -2.01
C GLN A 124 19.27 -3.30 -1.50
N GLU A 125 19.64 -2.12 -2.00
CA GLU A 125 18.96 -0.85 -1.65
C GLU A 125 17.48 -0.92 -2.01
N LEU A 126 17.16 -1.45 -3.20
CA LEU A 126 15.78 -1.63 -3.64
C LEU A 126 14.99 -2.56 -2.71
N VAL A 127 15.58 -3.69 -2.32
CA VAL A 127 14.96 -4.67 -1.42
C VAL A 127 14.73 -4.09 -0.03
N GLU A 128 15.72 -3.40 0.54
CA GLU A 128 15.61 -2.77 1.85
C GLU A 128 14.55 -1.67 1.85
N LYS A 129 14.48 -0.86 0.78
CA LYS A 129 13.46 0.18 0.64
C LYS A 129 12.06 -0.41 0.49
N CYS A 130 11.91 -1.52 -0.25
CA CYS A 130 10.64 -2.26 -0.30
C CYS A 130 10.24 -2.79 1.09
N ARG A 131 11.18 -3.38 1.82
CA ARG A 131 10.93 -3.90 3.18
C ARG A 131 10.50 -2.79 4.12
N HIS A 132 11.23 -1.68 4.13
CA HIS A 132 10.95 -0.53 4.97
C HIS A 132 9.54 0.02 4.72
N PHE A 133 9.20 0.32 3.47
CA PHE A 133 7.87 0.83 3.15
C PHE A 133 6.74 -0.15 3.47
N ARG A 134 6.95 -1.45 3.23
CA ARG A 134 5.96 -2.47 3.58
C ARG A 134 5.74 -2.55 5.10
N GLN A 135 6.79 -2.45 5.90
CA GLN A 135 6.67 -2.38 7.36
C GLN A 135 5.90 -1.14 7.81
N GLU A 136 6.25 0.03 7.29
CA GLU A 136 5.57 1.30 7.59
C GLU A 136 4.08 1.27 7.20
N ASN A 137 3.75 0.65 6.06
CA ASN A 137 2.37 0.49 5.60
C ASN A 137 1.58 -0.41 6.54
N ARG A 138 2.13 -1.59 6.90
CA ARG A 138 1.41 -2.51 7.79
C ARG A 138 1.16 -1.90 9.16
N GLN A 139 2.16 -1.24 9.74
CA GLN A 139 1.98 -0.58 11.04
C GLN A 139 0.84 0.44 11.02
N ARG A 140 0.72 1.21 9.94
CA ARG A 140 -0.39 2.16 9.74
C ARG A 140 -1.71 1.46 9.50
N PHE A 141 -1.74 0.42 8.67
CA PHE A 141 -2.91 -0.41 8.46
C PHE A 141 -3.46 -0.91 9.80
N ASP A 142 -2.64 -1.60 10.59
CA ASP A 142 -3.07 -2.20 11.85
C ASP A 142 -3.56 -1.14 12.84
N ARG A 143 -2.81 -0.04 12.98
CA ARG A 143 -3.18 1.06 13.88
C ARG A 143 -4.48 1.73 13.47
N ILE A 144 -4.61 2.15 12.20
CA ILE A 144 -5.78 2.88 11.71
C ILE A 144 -7.02 1.99 11.78
N PHE A 145 -6.94 0.72 11.39
CA PHE A 145 -8.06 -0.22 11.52
C PHE A 145 -8.46 -0.42 12.98
N GLN A 146 -7.49 -0.56 13.89
CA GLN A 146 -7.78 -0.70 15.32
C GLN A 146 -8.53 0.52 15.88
N GLU A 147 -8.13 1.73 15.50
CA GLU A 147 -8.82 2.98 15.87
C GLU A 147 -10.29 3.00 15.37
N GLN A 148 -10.58 2.35 14.24
CA GLN A 148 -11.95 2.28 13.69
C GLN A 148 -12.83 1.21 14.32
N LEU A 149 -12.22 0.19 14.93
CA LEU A 149 -12.93 -0.88 15.61
C LEU A 149 -13.36 -0.45 17.02
N THR A 150 -12.60 0.45 17.66
CA THR A 150 -12.84 0.92 19.02
C THR A 150 -13.70 2.20 19.11
N GLY A 151 -13.83 2.97 18.01
CA GLY A 151 -14.58 4.22 17.96
C GLY A 151 -15.75 4.22 16.98
#